data_AF-A0A2T2YAP3-F1
#
_entry.id   AF-A0A2T2YAP3-F1
#
_cell.length_a   1.000
_cell.length_b   1.000
_cell.length_c   1.000
_cell.angle_alpha   90.00
_cell.angle_beta   90.00
_cell.angle_gamma   90.00
#
_symmetry.space_group_name_H-M   'P 1'
#
loop_
_entity.id
_entity.type
_entity.pdbx_description
1 polymer ?
#
loop_
_entity_poly.entity_id
_entity_poly.type
_entity_poly.pdbx_seq_one_letter_code
_entity_poly.pdbx_strand_id
1 'polypeptide(L)'
;MNEYADYCTPKSPPSSDTTWVDRNPMLTNNFKTRYSNLLDSANKVDPEMSLDFDPIFDAQDFPDEGFVVSSQDSNGFVTLQGRDWPEFTVVVKVVLENNKSLVDGAGVINVPENKRAKR
;
A
#
# COMPACT_ATOMS: atom_id res chain seq x y z
N MET A 1 -2.72 7.59 -1.07
CA MET A 1 -3.67 6.47 -1.14
C MET A 1 -4.72 6.73 -2.22
N ASN A 2 -5.46 7.85 -2.19
CA ASN A 2 -6.43 8.15 -3.25
C ASN A 2 -5.79 8.21 -4.64
N GLU A 3 -4.63 8.87 -4.79
CA GLU A 3 -3.88 8.84 -6.06
C GLU A 3 -3.43 7.44 -6.50
N TYR A 4 -3.28 6.50 -5.56
CA TYR A 4 -2.97 5.11 -5.88
C TYR A 4 -4.22 4.34 -6.31
N ALA A 5 -5.35 4.56 -5.63
CA ALA A 5 -6.65 4.03 -6.04
C ALA A 5 -7.04 4.51 -7.44
N ASP A 6 -6.83 5.80 -7.74
CA ASP A 6 -7.03 6.39 -9.07
C ASP A 6 -6.12 5.74 -10.13
N TYR A 7 -4.86 5.48 -9.78
CA TYR A 7 -3.94 4.76 -10.66
C TYR A 7 -4.41 3.33 -10.97
N CYS A 8 -5.08 2.68 -10.01
CA CYS A 8 -5.66 1.35 -10.19
C CYS A 8 -7.02 1.37 -10.94
N THR A 9 -7.65 2.54 -11.12
CA THR A 9 -8.92 2.73 -11.88
C THR A 9 -8.64 3.34 -13.26
N PRO A 10 -8.28 2.53 -14.28
CA PRO A 10 -9.22 1.61 -14.92
C PRO A 10 -8.57 0.26 -15.32
N LYS A 11 -8.99 -0.85 -14.68
CA LYS A 11 -8.59 -2.25 -14.98
C LYS A 11 -7.19 -2.40 -15.61
N SER A 12 -6.21 -2.43 -14.72
CA SER A 12 -4.84 -2.91 -14.93
C SER A 12 -3.84 -1.92 -15.54
N PRO A 13 -2.98 -1.30 -14.72
CA PRO A 13 -1.55 -1.62 -14.85
C PRO A 13 -1.41 -3.15 -14.71
N PRO A 14 -0.69 -3.88 -15.59
CA PRO A 14 -0.48 -5.33 -15.41
C PRO A 14 -0.03 -5.62 -13.96
N SER A 15 -0.30 -6.80 -13.44
CA SER A 15 0.04 -7.25 -12.06
C SER A 15 1.53 -7.09 -11.68
N SER A 16 2.37 -6.65 -12.62
CA SER A 16 3.79 -6.34 -12.49
C SER A 16 4.17 -4.86 -12.72
N ASP A 17 3.21 -3.95 -12.95
CA ASP A 17 3.51 -2.54 -13.21
C ASP A 17 3.83 -1.79 -11.91
N THR A 18 5.11 -1.75 -11.59
CA THR A 18 5.69 -1.03 -10.46
C THR A 18 5.83 0.48 -10.72
N THR A 19 5.44 0.98 -11.90
CA THR A 19 5.76 2.35 -12.36
C THR A 19 5.30 3.41 -11.39
N TRP A 20 4.10 3.27 -10.80
CA TRP A 20 3.62 4.24 -9.82
C TRP A 20 4.49 4.25 -8.56
N VAL A 21 4.79 3.08 -8.00
CA VAL A 21 5.63 2.95 -6.79
C VAL A 21 7.04 3.49 -7.05
N ASP A 22 7.63 3.15 -8.18
CA ASP A 22 9.00 3.56 -8.51
C ASP A 22 9.12 5.08 -8.69
N ARG A 23 8.13 5.70 -9.34
CA ARG A 23 8.15 7.14 -9.66
C ARG A 23 7.62 8.02 -8.53
N ASN A 24 6.90 7.46 -7.55
CA ASN A 24 6.29 8.29 -6.52
C ASN A 24 7.36 8.92 -5.59
N PRO A 25 7.44 10.26 -5.50
CA PRO A 25 8.43 10.96 -4.66
C PRO A 25 8.07 11.00 -3.18
N MET A 26 6.85 10.58 -2.81
CA MET A 26 6.37 10.52 -1.42
C MET A 26 6.65 9.17 -0.76
N LEU A 27 7.17 8.19 -1.49
CA LEU A 27 7.56 6.88 -0.96
C LEU A 27 9.06 6.87 -0.62
N THR A 28 9.42 6.24 0.49
CA THR A 28 10.83 6.00 0.83
C THR A 28 11.45 4.98 -0.14
N ASN A 29 12.79 5.00 -0.25
CA ASN A 29 13.50 3.95 -1.01
C ASN A 29 13.30 2.56 -0.39
N ASN A 30 13.14 2.49 0.94
CA ASN A 30 12.87 1.25 1.66
C ASN A 30 11.49 0.67 1.32
N PHE A 31 10.46 1.50 1.20
CA PHE A 31 9.15 1.08 0.67
C PHE A 31 9.31 0.45 -0.71
N LYS A 32 9.93 1.16 -1.65
CA LYS A 32 10.10 0.73 -3.05
C LYS A 32 10.84 -0.60 -3.14
N THR A 33 11.92 -0.72 -2.37
CA THR A 33 12.75 -1.94 -2.30
C THR A 33 11.95 -3.12 -1.74
N ARG A 34 11.19 -2.91 -0.66
CA ARG A 34 10.38 -3.97 -0.06
C ARG A 34 9.26 -4.43 -1.01
N TYR A 35 8.60 -3.49 -1.68
CA TYR A 35 7.56 -3.78 -2.67
C TYR A 35 8.11 -4.64 -3.81
N SER A 36 9.21 -4.22 -4.45
CA SER A 36 9.85 -4.98 -5.54
C SER A 36 10.26 -6.39 -5.08
N ASN A 37 10.90 -6.51 -3.92
CA ASN A 37 11.33 -7.80 -3.40
C ASN A 37 10.14 -8.74 -3.13
N LEU A 38 9.00 -8.21 -2.66
CA LEU A 38 7.80 -9.00 -2.42
C LEU A 38 7.25 -9.58 -3.74
N LEU A 39 7.13 -8.75 -4.78
CA LEU A 39 6.69 -9.18 -6.11
C LEU A 39 7.66 -10.20 -6.73
N ASP A 40 8.96 -9.95 -6.65
CA ASP A 40 9.99 -10.86 -7.17
C ASP A 40 9.96 -12.22 -6.45
N SER A 41 9.75 -12.21 -5.13
CA SER A 41 9.61 -13.44 -4.34
C SER A 41 8.35 -14.22 -4.72
N ALA A 42 7.21 -13.54 -4.90
CA ALA A 42 5.96 -14.18 -5.31
C ALA A 42 6.07 -14.78 -6.72
N ASN A 43 6.60 -14.00 -7.68
CA ASN A 43 6.84 -14.44 -9.06
C ASN A 43 7.77 -15.67 -9.15
N LYS A 44 8.75 -15.80 -8.24
CA LYS A 44 9.63 -16.99 -8.20
C LYS A 44 8.93 -18.25 -7.72
N VAL A 45 7.91 -18.10 -6.88
CA VAL A 45 7.14 -19.22 -6.31
C VAL A 45 6.04 -19.64 -7.28
N ASP A 46 5.28 -18.69 -7.80
CA ASP A 46 4.24 -18.90 -8.79
C ASP A 46 4.29 -17.78 -9.84
N PRO A 47 4.92 -18.02 -11.01
CA PRO A 47 5.00 -17.03 -12.07
C PRO A 47 3.66 -16.69 -12.75
N GLU A 48 2.66 -17.58 -12.67
CA GLU A 48 1.36 -17.37 -13.31
C GLU A 48 0.43 -16.53 -12.43
N MET A 49 0.47 -16.75 -11.12
CA MET A 49 -0.38 -16.07 -10.15
C MET A 49 0.28 -14.86 -9.48
N SER A 50 1.60 -14.90 -9.26
CA SER A 50 2.33 -13.92 -8.45
C SER A 50 1.69 -13.73 -7.06
N LEU A 51 1.36 -12.49 -6.68
CA LEU A 51 0.44 -12.21 -5.58
C LEU A 51 -1.01 -12.27 -6.10
N ASP A 52 -1.87 -12.98 -5.38
CA ASP A 52 -3.32 -13.02 -5.61
C ASP A 52 -4.06 -11.84 -4.97
N PHE A 53 -3.34 -10.82 -4.50
CA PHE A 53 -3.86 -9.60 -3.88
C PHE A 53 -2.92 -8.40 -4.07
N ASP A 54 -3.42 -7.18 -3.86
CA ASP A 54 -2.62 -5.96 -3.85
C ASP A 54 -1.94 -5.77 -2.48
N PRO A 55 -0.59 -5.70 -2.41
CA PRO A 55 0.11 -5.63 -1.13
C PRO A 55 0.08 -4.25 -0.46
N ILE A 56 -0.27 -3.17 -1.18
CA ILE A 56 -0.46 -1.82 -0.62
C ILE A 56 -1.82 -1.73 0.06
N PHE A 57 -2.86 -2.28 -0.57
CA PHE A 57 -4.20 -2.37 0.01
C PHE A 57 -4.36 -3.52 1.01
N ASP A 58 -3.50 -4.54 0.92
CA ASP A 58 -3.64 -5.81 1.67
C ASP A 58 -5.03 -6.43 1.41
N ALA A 59 -5.44 -6.44 0.13
CA ALA A 59 -6.78 -6.88 -0.30
C ALA A 59 -6.83 -7.14 -1.81
N GLN A 60 -7.89 -7.82 -2.28
CA GLN A 60 -8.17 -8.01 -3.71
C GLN A 60 -8.92 -6.83 -4.34
N ASP A 61 -9.65 -6.07 -3.53
CA ASP A 61 -10.48 -4.95 -3.96
C ASP A 61 -10.29 -3.76 -3.02
N PHE A 62 -10.76 -2.58 -3.42
CA PHE A 62 -10.64 -1.35 -2.66
C PHE A 62 -11.88 -0.46 -2.84
N PRO A 63 -12.11 0.52 -1.95
CA PRO A 63 -13.27 1.41 -2.00
C PRO A 63 -13.23 2.33 -3.23
N ASP A 64 -14.36 2.51 -3.92
CA ASP A 64 -14.47 3.27 -5.17
C ASP A 64 -14.37 4.78 -4.93
N GLU A 65 -14.85 5.27 -3.78
CA GLU A 65 -14.80 6.70 -3.43
C GLU A 65 -13.48 7.07 -2.71
N GLY A 66 -12.53 6.14 -2.65
CA GLY A 66 -11.24 6.31 -2.02
C GLY A 66 -11.31 6.38 -0.49
N PHE A 67 -10.36 7.09 0.11
CA PHE A 67 -10.05 6.98 1.53
C PHE A 67 -10.09 8.31 2.29
N VAL A 68 -10.30 8.18 3.60
CA VAL A 68 -10.16 9.23 4.64
C VAL A 68 -9.27 8.75 5.78
N VAL A 69 -8.65 9.68 6.50
CA VAL A 69 -7.92 9.35 7.73
C VAL A 69 -8.92 9.09 8.86
N SER A 70 -8.84 7.91 9.46
CA SER A 70 -9.69 7.51 10.60
C SER A 70 -8.98 7.74 11.93
N SER A 71 -7.70 7.35 12.03
CA SER A 71 -6.91 7.52 13.25
C SER A 71 -5.41 7.58 12.95
N GLN A 72 -4.62 8.06 13.91
CA GLN A 72 -3.16 7.98 13.88
C GLN A 72 -2.61 7.69 15.26
N ASP A 73 -1.48 6.98 15.33
CA ASP A 73 -0.73 6.76 16.56
C ASP A 73 0.55 7.61 16.63
N SER A 74 1.15 7.71 17.82
CA SER A 74 2.38 8.48 18.05
C SER A 74 3.61 7.90 17.35
N ASN A 75 3.53 6.67 16.85
CA ASN A 75 4.61 6.01 16.14
C ASN A 75 4.50 6.24 14.63
N GLY A 76 3.58 7.10 14.16
CA GLY A 76 3.43 7.43 12.75
C GLY A 76 2.69 6.36 11.95
N PHE A 77 1.94 5.47 12.59
CA PHE A 77 0.96 4.63 11.88
C PHE A 77 -0.35 5.42 11.74
N VAL A 78 -0.86 5.49 10.51
CA VAL A 78 -2.09 6.18 10.15
C VAL A 78 -3.05 5.14 9.59
N THR A 79 -4.24 5.04 10.18
CA THR A 79 -5.31 4.19 9.67
C THR A 79 -6.15 5.00 8.71
N LEU A 80 -6.23 4.51 7.47
CA LEU A 80 -7.13 5.00 6.43
C LEU A 80 -8.38 4.12 6.40
N GLN A 81 -9.52 4.74 6.13
CA GLN A 81 -10.83 4.10 6.03
C GLN A 81 -11.45 4.44 4.67
N GLY A 82 -12.13 3.48 4.04
CA GLY A 82 -12.89 3.70 2.81
C GLY A 82 -14.07 4.65 3.03
N ARG A 83 -14.33 5.55 2.07
CA ARG A 83 -15.46 6.49 2.16
C ARG A 83 -16.81 5.81 1.98
N ASP A 84 -16.88 4.95 0.97
CA ASP A 84 -18.03 4.13 0.57
C ASP A 84 -17.99 2.72 1.15
N TRP A 85 -16.85 2.30 1.71
CA TRP A 85 -16.68 1.04 2.44
C TRP A 85 -15.98 1.26 3.79
N PRO A 86 -16.70 1.67 4.84
CA PRO A 86 -16.11 2.05 6.12
C PRO A 86 -15.42 0.90 6.88
N GLU A 87 -15.80 -0.35 6.65
CA GLU A 87 -15.13 -1.51 7.23
C GLU A 87 -13.76 -1.77 6.59
N PHE A 88 -13.56 -1.28 5.36
CA PHE A 88 -12.28 -1.38 4.67
C PHE A 88 -11.29 -0.39 5.26
N THR A 89 -10.25 -0.92 5.90
CA THR A 89 -9.18 -0.12 6.49
C THR A 89 -7.82 -0.54 5.97
N VAL A 90 -6.91 0.43 5.83
CA VAL A 90 -5.51 0.21 5.46
C VAL A 90 -4.64 1.01 6.41
N VAL A 91 -3.60 0.38 6.95
CA VAL A 91 -2.64 1.07 7.81
C VAL A 91 -1.44 1.49 6.97
N VAL A 92 -1.05 2.75 7.11
CA VAL A 92 0.09 3.38 6.43
C VAL A 92 1.10 3.81 7.49
N LYS A 93 2.38 3.58 7.23
CA LYS A 93 3.49 4.02 8.07
C LYS A 93 4.13 5.26 7.47
N VAL A 94 4.07 6.37 8.18
CA VAL A 94 4.72 7.64 7.84
C VAL A 94 6.00 7.79 8.66
N VAL A 95 7.05 8.30 8.02
CA VAL A 95 8.36 8.59 8.61
C VAL A 95 8.81 10.00 8.22
N LEU A 96 9.72 10.58 9.02
CA LEU A 96 10.38 11.84 8.70
C LEU A 96 11.79 11.54 8.19
N GLU A 97 12.04 11.78 6.90
CA GLU A 97 13.35 11.63 6.27
C GLU A 97 13.74 12.96 5.61
N ASN A 98 14.94 13.46 5.87
CA ASN A 98 15.44 14.72 5.29
C ASN A 98 14.45 15.89 5.44
N ASN A 99 13.80 15.98 6.61
CA ASN A 99 12.79 16.99 6.94
C ASN A 99 11.52 16.93 6.05
N LYS A 100 11.21 15.77 5.47
CA LYS A 100 10.00 15.51 4.69
C LYS A 100 9.25 14.31 5.27
N SER A 101 7.94 14.41 5.37
CA SER A 101 7.08 13.28 5.70
C SER A 101 6.91 12.40 4.47
N LEU A 102 7.37 11.16 4.56
CA LEU A 102 7.30 10.15 3.51
C LEU A 102 6.54 8.92 4.01
N VAL A 103 5.97 8.16 3.09
CA VAL A 103 5.34 6.87 3.37
C VAL A 103 6.41 5.78 3.24
N ASP A 104 6.65 5.06 4.34
CA ASP A 104 7.60 3.96 4.43
C ASP A 104 6.93 2.58 4.43
N GLY A 105 5.63 2.52 4.73
CA GLY A 105 4.85 1.28 4.65
C GLY A 105 3.36 1.51 4.39
N ALA A 106 2.71 0.48 3.85
CA ALA A 106 1.27 0.41 3.61
C ALA A 106 0.86 -1.06 3.45
N GLY A 107 -0.31 -1.45 3.95
CA GLY A 107 -0.80 -2.82 3.83
C GLY A 107 0.19 -3.82 4.45
N VAL A 108 0.75 -4.72 3.64
CA VAL A 108 1.78 -5.69 4.10
C VAL A 108 3.22 -5.18 3.96
N ILE A 109 3.43 -4.05 3.29
CA ILE A 109 4.76 -3.49 3.02
C ILE A 109 5.21 -2.69 4.23
N ASN A 110 6.28 -3.14 4.90
CA ASN A 110 6.89 -2.47 6.06
C ASN A 110 5.92 -2.13 7.21
N VAL A 111 4.76 -2.76 7.28
CA VAL A 111 3.83 -2.68 8.42
C VAL A 111 3.90 -4.01 9.19
N PRO A 112 4.21 -3.99 10.50
CA PRO A 112 4.19 -5.18 11.34
C PRO A 112 2.80 -5.82 11.39
N GLU A 113 2.71 -7.15 11.42
CA GLU A 113 1.43 -7.89 11.41
C GLU A 113 0.46 -7.44 12.50
N ASN A 114 0.95 -7.21 13.72
CA ASN A 114 0.13 -6.73 14.84
C ASN A 114 -0.37 -5.28 14.69
N LYS A 115 0.07 -4.57 13.65
CA LYS A 115 -0.33 -3.21 13.29
C LYS A 115 -1.14 -3.16 12.00
N ARG A 116 -1.21 -4.25 11.22
CA ARG A 116 -2.01 -4.28 9.98
C ARG A 116 -3.50 -4.21 10.31
N ALA A 117 -4.28 -3.77 9.35
CA ALA A 117 -5.73 -3.86 9.43
C ALA A 117 -6.13 -5.34 9.58
N LYS A 118 -7.15 -5.63 10.39
CA LYS A 118 -7.68 -6.98 10.47
C LYS A 118 -8.46 -7.28 9.19
N ARG A 119 -8.33 -8.51 8.72
CA ARG A 119 -9.07 -9.07 7.59
C ARG A 119 -9.94 -10.20 8.11
#